data_AF-A0A2W6B2H6-F1
#
_entry.id   AF-A0A2W6B2H6-F1
#
_cell.length_a   1.000
_cell.length_b   1.000
_cell.length_c   1.000
_cell.angle_alpha   90.00
_cell.angle_beta   90.00
_cell.angle_gamma   90.00
#
_symmetry.space_group_name_H-M   'P 1'
#
loop_
_entity.id
_entity.type
_entity.pdbx_description
1 polymer ?
#
loop_
_entity_poly.entity_id
_entity_poly.type
_entity_poly.pdbx_seq_one_letter_code
_entity_poly.pdbx_strand_id
1 'polypeptide(L)'
;MLKTWTLSLIIAAFLLSILGTFLTRSGVLESVHSFTQSSVGPVFLAFFGAVLVASLGLLFARSRDLEAPGALESSICRETAFLFNNLFLVAITFTILLGTIFPLIAEAAQGSQISIGAPYFNRLTVPIGFALLFLMGVGPVLPWGAARLEELQYRLLGPVVVGVGAVLLLLLLGMRGVGALVTFGLAAFVLAVTLAHMSVDVRVRRRNTGERFTISARRLFRANPRRYGG
;
A
#
# COMPACT_ATOMS: atom_id res chain seq x y z
N MET A 1 -3.79 -19.09 0.60
CA MET A 1 -3.07 -18.40 -0.47
C MET A 1 -1.90 -17.62 0.11
N LEU A 2 -0.70 -17.84 -0.44
CA LEU A 2 0.56 -17.16 -0.15
C LEU A 2 0.96 -17.00 1.34
N LYS A 3 0.88 -18.06 2.16
CA LYS A 3 1.34 -18.01 3.57
C LYS A 3 2.81 -17.58 3.66
N THR A 4 3.66 -18.13 2.78
CA THR A 4 5.08 -17.78 2.70
C THR A 4 5.30 -16.30 2.41
N TRP A 5 4.51 -15.70 1.52
CA TRP A 5 4.57 -14.27 1.21
C TRP A 5 4.26 -13.42 2.44
N THR A 6 3.15 -13.71 3.13
CA THR A 6 2.74 -12.98 4.32
C THR A 6 3.79 -13.06 5.42
N LEU A 7 4.34 -14.25 5.68
CA LEU A 7 5.41 -14.43 6.66
C LEU A 7 6.69 -13.69 6.26
N SER A 8 7.03 -13.69 4.97
CA SER A 8 8.18 -12.93 4.46
C SER A 8 8.02 -11.43 4.71
N LEU A 9 6.81 -10.88 4.50
CA LEU A 9 6.52 -9.47 4.77
C LEU A 9 6.58 -9.14 6.25
N ILE A 10 6.10 -10.02 7.13
CA ILE A 10 6.18 -9.84 8.59
C ILE A 10 7.64 -9.82 9.05
N ILE A 11 8.44 -10.78 8.58
CA ILE A 11 9.87 -10.86 8.88
C ILE A 11 10.59 -9.60 8.37
N ALA A 12 10.33 -9.19 7.13
CA ALA A 12 10.91 -7.98 6.55
C ALA A 12 10.53 -6.73 7.35
N ALA A 13 9.27 -6.57 7.74
CA ALA A 13 8.83 -5.43 8.55
C ALA A 13 9.55 -5.37 9.92
N PHE A 14 9.68 -6.51 10.59
CA PHE A 14 10.41 -6.59 11.86
C PHE A 14 11.91 -6.25 11.69
N LEU A 15 12.56 -6.82 10.67
CA LEU A 15 13.96 -6.53 10.35
C LEU A 15 14.19 -5.06 10.00
N LEU A 16 13.30 -4.46 9.20
CA LEU A 16 13.36 -3.05 8.84
C LEU A 16 13.18 -2.13 10.05
N SER A 17 12.38 -2.53 11.04
CA SER A 17 12.26 -1.79 12.31
C SER A 17 13.57 -1.80 13.10
N ILE A 18 14.27 -2.93 13.16
CA ILE A 18 15.58 -3.02 13.81
C ILE A 18 16.60 -2.18 13.04
N LEU A 19 16.61 -2.28 11.71
CA LEU A 19 17.49 -1.48 10.85
C LEU A 19 17.24 0.02 11.02
N GLY A 20 15.99 0.47 11.06
CA GLY A 20 15.66 1.88 11.32
C GLY A 20 16.16 2.36 12.68
N THR A 21 16.09 1.50 13.70
CA THR A 21 16.66 1.78 15.03
C THR A 21 18.17 1.91 14.97
N PHE A 22 18.85 1.02 14.24
CA PHE A 22 20.29 1.12 13.99
C PHE A 22 20.65 2.44 13.30
N LEU A 23 19.97 2.79 12.20
CA LEU A 23 20.26 4.00 11.42
C LEU A 23 20.11 5.28 12.25
N THR A 24 19.12 5.34 13.15
CA THR A 24 18.84 6.53 13.97
C THR A 24 19.71 6.65 15.23
N ARG A 25 20.31 5.55 15.71
CA ARG A 25 21.11 5.51 16.96
C ARG A 25 22.61 5.32 16.77
N SER A 26 23.03 4.84 15.60
CA SER A 26 24.44 4.55 15.30
C SER A 26 25.26 5.78 14.94
N GLY A 27 24.62 6.91 14.60
CA GLY A 27 25.32 8.09 14.08
C GLY A 27 25.86 7.91 12.65
N VAL A 28 25.52 6.81 11.97
CA VAL A 28 25.98 6.49 10.61
C VAL A 28 25.32 7.40 9.57
N LEU A 29 24.14 7.95 9.86
CA LEU A 29 23.52 9.00 9.07
C LEU A 29 23.51 10.31 9.87
N GLU A 30 24.10 11.35 9.31
CA GLU A 30 23.91 12.74 9.74
C GLU A 30 22.46 13.14 9.44
N SER A 31 21.60 13.10 10.46
CA SER A 31 20.19 13.48 10.34
C SER A 31 19.84 14.50 11.42
N VAL A 32 19.05 15.51 11.05
CA VAL A 32 18.50 16.47 12.03
C VAL A 32 17.63 15.80 13.11
N HIS A 33 17.26 14.53 12.92
CA HIS A 33 16.54 13.70 13.89
C HIS A 33 17.42 12.60 14.54
N SER A 34 18.75 12.60 14.36
CA SER A 34 19.63 11.70 15.11
C SER A 34 19.83 12.24 16.52
N PHE A 35 18.99 11.80 17.45
CA PHE A 35 18.92 12.36 18.81
C PHE A 35 20.10 11.97 19.71
N THR A 36 20.91 10.97 19.36
CA THR A 36 22.08 10.54 20.16
C THR A 36 23.07 9.78 19.28
N GLN A 37 24.35 10.16 19.30
CA GLN A 37 25.42 9.23 18.91
C GLN A 37 25.74 8.35 20.12
N SER A 38 25.39 7.07 20.03
CA SER A 38 25.58 6.10 21.12
C SER A 38 26.40 4.92 20.62
N SER A 39 27.24 4.35 21.48
CA SER A 39 28.09 3.18 21.17
C SER A 39 27.31 1.87 20.95
N VAL A 40 25.98 1.92 20.94
CA VAL A 40 25.08 0.76 20.82
C VAL A 40 24.86 0.34 19.35
N GLY A 41 25.28 1.15 18.37
CA GLY A 41 25.16 0.83 16.94
C GLY A 41 25.59 -0.60 16.57
N PRO A 42 26.82 -1.04 16.93
CA PRO A 42 27.28 -2.41 16.68
C PRO A 42 26.40 -3.49 17.30
N VAL A 43 25.82 -3.25 18.48
CA VAL A 43 24.91 -4.20 19.16
C VAL A 43 23.62 -4.37 18.36
N PHE A 44 23.03 -3.28 17.88
CA PHE A 44 21.84 -3.36 17.02
C PHE A 44 22.13 -4.05 15.69
N LEU A 45 23.31 -3.82 15.10
CA LEU A 45 23.70 -4.47 13.85
C LEU A 45 23.93 -5.98 14.04
N ALA A 46 24.59 -6.38 15.14
CA ALA A 46 24.76 -7.79 15.50
C ALA A 46 23.41 -8.47 15.76
N PHE A 47 22.50 -7.80 16.49
CA PHE A 47 21.16 -8.29 16.74
C PHE A 47 20.35 -8.42 15.44
N PHE A 48 20.42 -7.43 14.55
CA PHE A 48 19.83 -7.50 13.21
C PHE A 48 20.32 -8.73 12.44
N GLY A 49 21.64 -8.94 12.39
CA GLY A 49 22.24 -10.10 11.71
C GLY A 49 21.78 -11.44 12.30
N ALA A 50 21.75 -11.55 13.62
CA ALA A 50 21.29 -12.76 14.30
C ALA A 50 19.81 -13.06 14.00
N VAL A 51 18.94 -12.05 14.09
CA VAL A 51 17.51 -12.18 13.78
C VAL A 51 17.30 -12.48 12.29
N LEU A 52 18.05 -11.86 11.39
CA LEU A 52 17.99 -12.11 9.94
C LEU A 52 18.29 -13.57 9.63
N VAL A 53 19.41 -14.09 10.13
CA VAL A 53 19.82 -15.48 9.90
C VAL A 53 18.81 -16.46 10.51
N ALA A 54 18.37 -16.22 11.75
CA ALA A 54 17.41 -17.10 12.43
C ALA A 54 16.05 -17.12 11.72
N SER A 55 15.52 -15.95 11.36
CA SER A 55 14.20 -15.84 10.71
C SER A 55 14.19 -16.43 9.30
N LEU A 56 15.21 -16.18 8.49
CA LEU A 56 15.35 -16.78 7.16
C LEU A 56 15.58 -18.29 7.24
N GLY A 57 16.41 -18.74 8.18
CA GLY A 57 16.64 -20.17 8.42
C GLY A 57 15.36 -20.91 8.78
N LEU A 58 14.55 -20.34 9.68
CA LEU A 58 13.24 -20.90 10.05
C LEU A 58 12.25 -20.87 8.88
N LEU A 59 12.19 -19.77 8.13
CA LEU A 59 11.30 -19.66 6.97
C LEU A 59 11.64 -20.70 5.90
N PHE A 60 12.93 -20.90 5.61
CA PHE A 60 13.39 -21.89 4.65
C PHE A 60 13.10 -23.32 5.13
N ALA A 61 13.39 -23.62 6.39
CA ALA A 61 13.12 -24.92 7.00
C ALA A 61 11.63 -25.29 7.01
N ARG A 62 10.75 -24.29 7.15
CA ARG A 62 9.29 -24.47 7.18
C ARG A 62 8.59 -24.20 5.86
N SER A 63 9.33 -23.88 4.80
CA SER A 63 8.75 -23.46 3.51
C SER A 63 7.76 -24.47 2.93
N ARG A 64 8.05 -25.76 3.05
CA ARG A 64 7.18 -26.87 2.58
C ARG A 64 5.88 -26.98 3.39
N ASP A 65 5.94 -26.75 4.70
CA ASP A 65 4.77 -26.76 5.59
C ASP A 65 3.84 -25.54 5.33
N LEU A 66 4.36 -24.51 4.66
CA LEU A 66 3.69 -23.24 4.39
C LEU A 66 3.05 -23.19 2.99
N GLU A 67 3.15 -24.27 2.21
CA GLU A 67 2.41 -24.37 0.96
C GLU A 67 0.91 -24.30 1.24
N ALA A 68 0.24 -23.33 0.60
CA ALA A 68 -1.19 -23.16 0.72
C ALA A 68 -1.85 -23.70 -0.54
N PRO A 69 -2.87 -24.58 -0.43
CA PRO A 69 -3.65 -24.96 -1.59
C PRO A 69 -4.38 -23.72 -2.15
N GLY A 70 -4.37 -23.59 -3.48
CA GLY A 70 -5.01 -22.51 -4.23
C GLY A 70 -4.04 -21.72 -5.11
N ALA A 71 -4.22 -21.83 -6.42
CA ALA A 71 -3.56 -20.99 -7.43
C ALA A 71 -4.38 -19.72 -7.69
N LEU A 72 -3.75 -18.67 -8.22
CA LEU A 72 -4.48 -17.52 -8.76
C LEU A 72 -5.25 -17.98 -10.00
N GLU A 73 -6.57 -18.11 -9.88
CA GLU A 73 -7.42 -18.63 -10.96
C GLU A 73 -7.61 -17.62 -12.11
N SER A 74 -7.40 -16.32 -11.87
CA SER A 74 -7.60 -15.27 -12.87
C SER A 74 -6.67 -14.07 -12.65
N SER A 75 -6.19 -13.48 -13.76
CA SER A 75 -5.41 -12.25 -13.73
C SER A 75 -6.22 -11.00 -13.34
N ILE A 76 -7.56 -11.03 -13.48
CA ILE A 76 -8.44 -9.90 -13.15
C ILE A 76 -9.44 -10.34 -12.07
N CYS A 77 -8.95 -10.41 -10.84
CA CYS A 77 -9.75 -10.74 -9.66
C CYS A 77 -9.27 -9.93 -8.43
N ARG A 78 -10.07 -9.95 -7.37
CA ARG A 78 -9.77 -9.22 -6.13
C ARG A 78 -8.46 -9.69 -5.47
N GLU A 79 -8.16 -10.97 -5.55
CA GLU A 79 -6.93 -11.57 -5.00
C GLU A 79 -5.69 -11.03 -5.71
N THR A 80 -5.74 -10.93 -7.04
CA THR A 80 -4.66 -10.35 -7.85
C THR A 80 -4.51 -8.85 -7.57
N ALA A 81 -5.61 -8.11 -7.42
CA ALA A 81 -5.55 -6.70 -7.01
C ALA A 81 -4.92 -6.53 -5.61
N PHE A 82 -5.23 -7.41 -4.65
CA PHE A 82 -4.59 -7.41 -3.34
C PHE A 82 -3.09 -7.72 -3.42
N LEU A 83 -2.69 -8.66 -4.26
CA LEU A 83 -1.28 -8.98 -4.49
C LEU A 83 -0.51 -7.79 -5.08
N PHE A 84 -1.05 -7.15 -6.13
CA PHE A 84 -0.45 -5.95 -6.73
C PHE A 84 -0.34 -4.79 -5.74
N ASN A 85 -1.34 -4.60 -4.87
CA ASN A 85 -1.28 -3.59 -3.83
C ASN A 85 -0.07 -3.81 -2.89
N ASN A 86 0.10 -5.04 -2.40
CA ASN A 86 1.25 -5.39 -1.57
C ASN A 86 2.57 -5.23 -2.34
N LEU A 87 2.62 -5.66 -3.61
CA LEU A 87 3.82 -5.55 -4.44
C LEU A 87 4.25 -4.10 -4.63
N PHE A 88 3.31 -3.19 -4.87
CA PHE A 88 3.60 -1.75 -4.97
C PHE A 88 4.09 -1.16 -3.66
N LEU A 89 3.52 -1.55 -2.51
CA LEU A 89 4.03 -1.14 -1.20
C LEU A 89 5.45 -1.65 -0.94
N VAL A 90 5.74 -2.90 -1.32
CA VAL A 90 7.10 -3.46 -1.27
C VAL A 90 8.04 -2.70 -2.19
N ALA A 91 7.61 -2.32 -3.40
CA ALA A 91 8.42 -1.55 -4.34
C ALA A 91 8.77 -0.16 -3.79
N ILE A 92 7.82 0.52 -3.13
CA ILE A 92 8.09 1.79 -2.44
C ILE A 92 9.07 1.56 -1.29
N THR A 93 8.85 0.53 -0.47
CA THR A 93 9.73 0.18 0.65
C THR A 93 11.15 -0.07 0.17
N PHE A 94 11.32 -0.86 -0.88
CA PHE A 94 12.62 -1.16 -1.49
C PHE A 94 13.29 0.09 -2.06
N THR A 95 12.52 0.95 -2.75
CA THR A 95 13.02 2.23 -3.26
C THR A 95 13.56 3.11 -2.15
N ILE A 96 12.80 3.24 -1.05
CA ILE A 96 13.21 4.06 0.11
C ILE A 96 14.43 3.45 0.78
N LEU A 97 14.42 2.14 1.00
CA LEU A 97 15.53 1.40 1.60
C LEU A 97 16.82 1.59 0.80
N LEU A 98 16.77 1.42 -0.52
CA LEU A 98 17.92 1.58 -1.39
C LEU A 98 18.43 3.03 -1.39
N GLY A 99 17.53 4.00 -1.52
CA GLY A 99 17.91 5.42 -1.43
C GLY A 99 18.50 5.82 -0.07
N THR A 100 18.15 5.11 0.99
CA THR A 100 18.68 5.36 2.35
C THR A 100 20.02 4.68 2.59
N ILE A 101 20.20 3.45 2.12
CA ILE A 101 21.42 2.65 2.34
C ILE A 101 22.53 3.02 1.33
N PHE A 102 22.17 3.39 0.09
CA PHE A 102 23.16 3.62 -0.96
C PHE A 102 24.24 4.66 -0.61
N PRO A 103 23.91 5.83 -0.01
CA PRO A 103 24.91 6.76 0.52
C PRO A 103 25.95 6.11 1.44
N LEU A 104 25.50 5.22 2.34
CA LEU A 104 26.36 4.55 3.32
C LEU A 104 27.34 3.58 2.64
N ILE A 105 26.86 2.86 1.62
CA ILE A 105 27.70 1.95 0.84
C ILE A 105 28.72 2.76 0.03
N ALA A 106 28.29 3.85 -0.61
CA ALA A 106 29.17 4.70 -1.42
C ALA A 106 30.25 5.37 -0.56
N GLU A 107 29.89 5.87 0.62
CA GLU A 107 30.83 6.40 1.58
C GLU A 107 31.85 5.34 2.02
N ALA A 108 31.39 4.14 2.39
CA ALA A 108 32.29 3.06 2.83
C ALA A 108 33.25 2.60 1.71
N ALA A 109 32.83 2.67 0.44
CA ALA A 109 33.62 2.22 -0.71
C ALA A 109 34.54 3.30 -1.30
N GLN A 110 34.11 4.56 -1.31
CA GLN A 110 34.78 5.65 -2.04
C GLN A 110 35.27 6.77 -1.11
N GLY A 111 34.87 6.76 0.17
CA GLY A 111 35.20 7.82 1.15
C GLY A 111 34.48 9.15 0.91
N SER A 112 33.61 9.23 -0.10
CA SER A 112 32.88 10.44 -0.45
C SER A 112 31.43 10.37 0.01
N GLN A 113 31.00 11.37 0.77
CA GLN A 113 29.62 11.53 1.21
C GLN A 113 28.73 11.98 0.05
N ILE A 114 27.73 11.18 -0.29
CA ILE A 114 26.71 11.52 -1.29
C ILE A 114 25.34 11.56 -0.62
N SER A 115 24.49 12.51 -1.01
CA SER A 115 23.13 12.60 -0.50
C SER A 115 22.13 12.36 -1.62
N ILE A 116 21.15 11.50 -1.36
CA ILE A 116 20.02 11.27 -2.27
C ILE A 116 18.86 12.16 -1.84
N GLY A 117 18.55 13.14 -2.68
CA GLY A 117 17.49 14.12 -2.43
C GLY A 117 16.09 13.68 -2.88
N ALA A 118 15.10 14.52 -2.57
CA ALA A 118 13.70 14.34 -2.94
C ALA A 118 13.43 13.99 -4.42
N PRO A 119 14.18 14.50 -5.43
CA PRO A 119 13.93 14.15 -6.83
C PRO A 119 14.00 12.64 -7.12
N TYR A 120 14.91 11.91 -6.47
CA TYR A 120 15.03 10.45 -6.61
C TYR A 120 13.75 9.76 -6.11
N PHE A 121 13.36 10.07 -4.87
CA PHE A 121 12.20 9.46 -4.24
C PHE A 121 10.93 9.82 -5.01
N ASN A 122 10.70 11.10 -5.31
CA ASN A 122 9.49 11.54 -6.00
C ASN A 122 9.35 10.89 -7.38
N ARG A 123 10.45 10.76 -8.13
CA ARG A 123 10.41 10.16 -9.47
C ARG A 123 9.99 8.69 -9.45
N LEU A 124 10.37 7.95 -8.40
CA LEU A 124 10.10 6.52 -8.29
C LEU A 124 8.80 6.22 -7.52
N THR A 125 8.52 6.93 -6.42
CA THR A 125 7.38 6.63 -5.55
C THR A 125 6.07 7.25 -6.03
N VAL A 126 6.09 8.42 -6.70
CA VAL A 126 4.85 9.09 -7.14
C VAL A 126 4.07 8.25 -8.17
N PRO A 127 4.69 7.68 -9.22
CA PRO A 127 3.98 6.81 -10.16
C PRO A 127 3.37 5.57 -9.48
N ILE A 128 4.11 4.97 -8.53
CA ILE A 128 3.62 3.82 -7.75
C ILE A 128 2.45 4.26 -6.85
N GLY A 129 2.52 5.45 -6.26
CA GLY A 129 1.44 6.05 -5.49
C GLY A 129 0.15 6.24 -6.30
N PHE A 130 0.25 6.68 -7.56
CA PHE A 130 -0.90 6.76 -8.45
C PHE A 130 -1.48 5.39 -8.77
N ALA A 131 -0.63 4.39 -9.03
CA ALA A 131 -1.07 3.01 -9.25
C ALA A 131 -1.79 2.44 -8.00
N LEU A 132 -1.27 2.71 -6.80
CA LEU A 132 -1.89 2.32 -5.54
C LEU A 132 -3.25 2.98 -5.34
N LEU A 133 -3.36 4.30 -5.53
CA LEU A 133 -4.62 5.03 -5.41
C LEU A 133 -5.66 4.51 -6.40
N PHE A 134 -5.27 4.27 -7.65
CA PHE A 134 -6.15 3.67 -8.64
C PHE A 134 -6.64 2.28 -8.20
N LEU A 135 -5.74 1.44 -7.70
CA LEU A 135 -6.05 0.09 -7.26
C LEU A 135 -6.93 0.06 -6.01
N MET A 136 -6.84 1.07 -5.13
CA MET A 136 -7.77 1.26 -4.00
C MET A 136 -9.21 1.48 -4.47
N GLY A 137 -9.41 2.09 -5.64
CA GLY A 137 -10.73 2.22 -6.25
C GLY A 137 -11.17 0.95 -6.98
N VAL A 138 -10.31 0.33 -7.77
CA VAL A 138 -10.70 -0.85 -8.57
C VAL A 138 -10.87 -2.12 -7.73
N GLY A 139 -10.00 -2.34 -6.74
CA GLY A 139 -9.97 -3.55 -5.92
C GLY A 139 -11.31 -3.94 -5.28
N PRO A 140 -12.02 -3.00 -4.60
CA PRO A 140 -13.33 -3.28 -4.00
C PRO A 140 -14.43 -3.69 -4.99
N VAL A 141 -14.33 -3.24 -6.25
CA VAL A 141 -15.33 -3.51 -7.29
C VAL A 141 -15.16 -4.90 -7.89
N LEU A 142 -13.93 -5.41 -7.91
CA LEU A 142 -13.61 -6.73 -8.44
C LEU A 142 -14.27 -7.84 -7.60
N PRO A 143 -14.90 -8.84 -8.24
CA PRO A 143 -15.43 -10.01 -7.55
C PRO A 143 -14.30 -10.91 -7.02
N TRP A 144 -14.66 -11.80 -6.09
CA TRP A 144 -13.83 -12.95 -5.74
C TRP A 144 -13.95 -13.95 -6.90
N GLY A 145 -12.83 -14.29 -7.55
CA GLY A 145 -12.82 -15.04 -8.82
C GLY A 145 -12.83 -14.15 -10.09
N ALA A 146 -13.10 -14.75 -11.25
CA ALA A 146 -12.93 -14.10 -12.55
C ALA A 146 -13.94 -12.96 -12.78
N ALA A 147 -13.45 -11.75 -13.02
CA ALA A 147 -14.26 -10.61 -13.37
C ALA A 147 -14.72 -10.65 -14.85
N ARG A 148 -15.99 -10.36 -15.10
CA ARG A 148 -16.48 -10.04 -16.45
C ARG A 148 -16.22 -8.57 -16.74
N LEU A 149 -15.55 -8.28 -17.85
CA LEU A 149 -15.17 -6.91 -18.22
C LEU A 149 -16.39 -5.99 -18.35
N GLU A 150 -17.50 -6.52 -18.85
CA GLU A 150 -18.76 -5.80 -19.04
C GLU A 150 -19.40 -5.31 -17.73
N GLU A 151 -19.28 -6.10 -16.68
CA GLU A 151 -19.80 -5.74 -15.37
C GLU A 151 -18.90 -4.69 -14.68
N LEU A 152 -17.59 -4.80 -14.90
CA LEU A 152 -16.61 -3.87 -14.37
C LEU A 152 -16.77 -2.47 -14.99
N GLN A 153 -16.93 -2.38 -16.32
CA GLN A 153 -17.15 -1.08 -16.99
C GLN A 153 -18.41 -0.38 -16.48
N TYR A 154 -19.52 -1.11 -16.31
CA TYR A 154 -20.78 -0.51 -15.85
C TYR A 154 -20.66 0.03 -14.42
N ARG A 155 -19.92 -0.69 -13.56
CA ARG A 155 -19.70 -0.28 -12.16
C ARG A 155 -18.70 0.86 -12.02
N LEU A 156 -17.70 0.96 -12.92
CA LEU A 156 -16.65 1.98 -12.85
C LEU A 156 -16.97 3.26 -13.63
N LEU A 157 -17.88 3.24 -14.60
CA LEU A 157 -18.17 4.39 -15.46
C LEU A 157 -18.63 5.61 -14.66
N GLY A 158 -19.55 5.44 -13.70
CA GLY A 158 -20.00 6.53 -12.82
C GLY A 158 -18.86 7.15 -12.01
N PRO A 159 -18.09 6.35 -11.25
CA PRO A 159 -16.91 6.85 -10.53
C PRO A 159 -15.84 7.51 -11.42
N VAL A 160 -15.60 6.98 -12.62
CA VAL A 160 -14.64 7.57 -13.57
C VAL A 160 -15.11 8.97 -14.00
N VAL A 161 -16.40 9.14 -14.30
CA VAL A 161 -16.97 10.46 -14.63
C VAL A 161 -16.78 11.46 -13.48
N VAL A 162 -16.96 11.02 -12.23
CA VAL A 162 -16.71 11.87 -11.06
C VAL A 162 -15.23 12.27 -10.96
N GLY A 163 -14.31 11.32 -11.16
CA GLY A 163 -12.88 11.58 -11.16
C GLY A 163 -12.45 12.56 -12.25
N VAL A 164 -12.90 12.36 -13.49
CA VAL A 164 -12.62 13.27 -14.61
C VAL A 164 -13.26 14.63 -14.38
N GLY A 165 -14.49 14.68 -13.87
CA GLY A 165 -15.17 15.92 -13.51
C GLY A 165 -14.41 16.73 -12.47
N ALA A 166 -13.82 16.07 -11.46
CA ALA A 166 -12.97 16.72 -10.47
C ALA A 166 -11.71 17.33 -11.10
N VAL A 167 -11.06 16.62 -12.03
CA VAL A 167 -9.90 17.15 -12.78
C VAL A 167 -10.29 18.37 -13.60
N LEU A 168 -11.40 18.31 -14.34
CA LEU A 168 -11.90 19.42 -15.14
C LEU A 168 -12.22 20.64 -14.28
N LEU A 169 -12.88 20.44 -13.14
CA LEU A 169 -13.16 21.52 -12.20
C LEU A 169 -11.89 22.19 -11.69
N LEU A 170 -10.87 21.40 -11.31
CA LEU A 170 -9.59 21.95 -10.84
C LEU A 170 -8.84 22.70 -11.93
N LEU A 171 -8.90 22.23 -13.18
CA LEU A 171 -8.35 22.94 -14.33
C LEU A 171 -9.05 24.30 -14.53
N LEU A 172 -10.38 24.34 -14.42
CA LEU A 172 -11.17 25.59 -14.50
C LEU A 172 -10.85 26.56 -13.37
N LEU A 173 -10.52 26.05 -12.18
CA LEU A 173 -10.06 26.84 -11.03
C LEU A 173 -8.59 27.30 -11.15
N GLY A 174 -7.91 26.99 -12.25
CA GLY A 174 -6.56 27.47 -12.55
C GLY A 174 -5.42 26.55 -12.06
N MET A 175 -5.72 25.34 -11.57
CA MET A 175 -4.69 24.39 -11.14
C MET A 175 -3.98 23.79 -12.36
N ARG A 176 -2.64 23.92 -12.43
CA ARG A 176 -1.82 23.39 -13.54
C ARG A 176 -0.85 22.28 -13.15
N GLY A 177 -0.73 21.98 -11.86
CA GLY A 177 0.17 20.93 -11.37
C GLY A 177 -0.35 19.54 -11.74
N VAL A 178 0.31 18.86 -12.68
CA VAL A 178 -0.10 17.52 -13.17
C VAL A 178 -0.25 16.53 -12.01
N GLY A 179 0.71 16.52 -11.08
CA GLY A 179 0.65 15.62 -9.92
C GLY A 179 -0.59 15.86 -9.07
N ALA A 180 -0.91 17.11 -8.76
CA ALA A 180 -2.09 17.46 -7.98
C ALA A 180 -3.39 17.07 -8.69
N LEU A 181 -3.50 17.38 -9.99
CA LEU A 181 -4.66 17.02 -10.82
C LEU A 181 -4.92 15.50 -10.80
N VAL A 182 -3.87 14.71 -11.03
CA VAL A 182 -3.97 13.24 -11.02
C VAL A 182 -4.36 12.74 -9.62
N THR A 183 -3.72 13.24 -8.56
CA THR A 183 -4.03 12.84 -7.18
C THR A 183 -5.49 13.13 -6.82
N PHE A 184 -5.97 14.34 -7.07
CA PHE A 184 -7.36 14.71 -6.72
C PHE A 184 -8.38 14.00 -7.61
N GLY A 185 -8.08 13.81 -8.89
CA GLY A 185 -8.92 13.02 -9.79
C GLY A 185 -9.07 11.57 -9.32
N LEU A 186 -7.95 10.93 -8.98
CA LEU A 186 -7.95 9.57 -8.42
C LEU A 186 -8.63 9.51 -7.05
N ALA A 187 -8.43 10.49 -6.18
CA ALA A 187 -9.09 10.55 -4.88
C ALA A 187 -10.61 10.67 -5.01
N ALA A 188 -11.09 11.53 -5.92
CA ALA A 188 -12.51 11.67 -6.23
C ALA A 188 -13.09 10.37 -6.83
N PHE A 189 -12.35 9.70 -7.71
CA PHE A 189 -12.71 8.38 -8.24
C PHE A 189 -12.84 7.33 -7.13
N VAL A 190 -11.85 7.19 -6.25
CA VAL A 190 -11.87 6.23 -5.12
C VAL A 190 -13.03 6.52 -4.17
N LEU A 191 -13.27 7.80 -3.87
CA LEU A 191 -14.38 8.22 -3.03
C LEU A 191 -15.72 7.84 -3.66
N ALA A 192 -15.89 8.11 -4.96
CA ALA A 192 -17.09 7.76 -5.70
C ALA A 192 -17.33 6.24 -5.75
N VAL A 193 -16.28 5.43 -5.96
CA VAL A 193 -16.40 3.97 -5.88
C VAL A 193 -16.87 3.53 -4.48
N THR A 194 -16.23 4.05 -3.44
CA THR A 194 -16.52 3.66 -2.05
C THR A 194 -17.97 3.99 -1.69
N LEU A 195 -18.43 5.20 -2.04
CA LEU A 195 -19.80 5.63 -1.83
C LEU A 195 -20.80 4.82 -2.68
N ALA A 196 -20.47 4.52 -3.94
CA ALA A 196 -21.31 3.70 -4.81
C ALA A 196 -21.49 2.29 -4.20
N HIS A 197 -20.41 1.66 -3.78
CA HIS A 197 -20.42 0.35 -3.15
C HIS A 197 -21.25 0.35 -1.85
N MET A 198 -21.04 1.33 -0.95
CA MET A 198 -21.87 1.49 0.25
C MET A 198 -23.35 1.72 -0.08
N SER A 199 -23.65 2.51 -1.12
CA SER A 199 -25.03 2.80 -1.50
C SER A 199 -25.77 1.57 -2.02
N VAL A 200 -25.08 0.66 -2.73
CA VAL A 200 -25.64 -0.61 -3.18
C VAL A 200 -25.99 -1.49 -1.98
N ASP A 201 -25.07 -1.62 -1.02
CA ASP A 201 -25.32 -2.42 0.20
C ASP A 201 -26.55 -1.89 0.98
N VAL A 202 -26.70 -0.57 1.09
CA VAL A 202 -27.87 0.05 1.73
C VAL A 202 -29.16 -0.19 0.94
N ARG A 203 -29.12 -0.07 -0.40
CA ARG A 203 -30.29 -0.31 -1.27
C ARG A 203 -30.76 -1.76 -1.22
N VAL A 204 -29.83 -2.72 -1.21
CA VAL A 204 -30.14 -4.16 -1.08
C VAL A 204 -30.82 -4.42 0.26
N ARG A 205 -30.28 -3.88 1.37
CA ARG A 205 -30.92 -4.00 2.69
C ARG A 205 -32.32 -3.38 2.70
N ARG A 206 -32.47 -2.18 2.14
CA ARG A 206 -33.77 -1.50 2.05
C ARG A 206 -34.79 -2.36 1.30
N ARG A 207 -34.42 -2.96 0.18
CA ARG A 207 -35.32 -3.84 -0.59
C ARG A 207 -35.76 -5.07 0.21
N ASN A 208 -34.85 -5.64 1.00
CA ASN A 208 -35.15 -6.84 1.80
C ASN A 208 -35.92 -6.55 3.10
N THR A 209 -35.82 -5.32 3.64
CA THR A 209 -36.40 -4.96 4.96
C THR A 209 -37.56 -3.97 4.89
N GLY A 210 -37.77 -3.30 3.75
CA GLY A 210 -38.79 -2.25 3.60
C GLY A 210 -38.49 -0.94 4.36
N GLU A 211 -37.33 -0.83 5.02
CA GLU A 211 -36.96 0.32 5.84
C GLU A 211 -36.65 1.59 5.00
N ARG A 212 -36.70 2.76 5.63
CA ARG A 212 -36.21 4.02 5.03
C ARG A 212 -34.68 3.96 4.87
N PHE A 213 -34.16 4.61 3.82
CA PHE A 213 -32.73 4.60 3.48
C PHE A 213 -31.81 4.95 4.66
N THR A 214 -32.17 5.98 5.45
CA THR A 214 -31.39 6.43 6.60
C THR A 214 -31.33 5.39 7.73
N ILE A 215 -32.44 4.67 7.96
CA ILE A 215 -32.54 3.61 8.97
C ILE A 215 -31.72 2.40 8.50
N SER A 216 -31.85 2.02 7.23
CA SER A 216 -31.07 0.93 6.65
C SER A 216 -29.57 1.20 6.68
N ALA A 217 -29.14 2.42 6.37
CA ALA A 217 -27.75 2.84 6.44
C ALA A 217 -27.21 2.73 7.88
N ARG A 218 -27.89 3.36 8.85
CA ARG A 218 -27.46 3.33 10.26
C ARG A 218 -27.38 1.91 10.82
N ARG A 219 -28.37 1.06 10.50
CA ARG A 219 -28.39 -0.34 10.96
C ARG A 219 -27.32 -1.18 10.27
N LEU A 220 -27.07 -0.97 8.98
CA LEU A 220 -26.03 -1.67 8.22
C LEU A 220 -24.64 -1.39 8.81
N PHE A 221 -24.32 -0.11 9.07
CA PHE A 221 -23.04 0.30 9.65
C PHE A 221 -22.86 -0.25 11.07
N ARG A 222 -23.91 -0.21 11.91
CA ARG A 222 -23.86 -0.78 13.27
C ARG A 222 -23.74 -2.31 13.29
N ALA A 223 -24.36 -3.00 12.33
CA ALA A 223 -24.32 -4.46 12.27
C ALA A 223 -22.98 -5.00 11.73
N ASN A 224 -22.24 -4.22 10.94
CA ASN A 224 -21.01 -4.67 10.29
C ASN A 224 -19.84 -3.69 10.53
N PRO A 225 -19.43 -3.46 11.79
CA PRO A 225 -18.33 -2.54 12.09
C PRO A 225 -17.04 -2.93 11.35
N ARG A 226 -16.71 -4.23 11.33
CA ARG A 226 -15.50 -4.74 10.63
C ARG A 226 -15.45 -4.44 9.13
N ARG A 227 -16.61 -4.25 8.47
CA ARG A 227 -16.69 -4.00 7.02
C ARG A 227 -16.62 -2.52 6.67
N TYR A 228 -17.02 -1.63 7.59
CA TYR A 228 -17.14 -0.20 7.33
C TYR A 228 -16.27 0.66 8.26
N GLY A 229 -15.24 0.06 8.87
CA GLY A 229 -14.24 0.78 9.67
C GLY A 229 -14.71 1.16 11.07
N GLY A 230 -15.30 0.19 11.78
CA GLY A 230 -15.48 0.25 13.23
C GLY A 230 -14.21 -0.10 13.98
#